data_AF-A0A355C2X6-F1
#
_entry.id   AF-A0A355C2X6-F1
#
_cell.length_a   1.000
_cell.length_b   1.000
_cell.length_c   1.000
_cell.angle_alpha   90.00
_cell.angle_beta   90.00
_cell.angle_gamma   90.00
#
_symmetry.space_group_name_H-M   'P 1'
#
loop_
_entity.id
_entity.type
_entity.pdbx_description
1 polymer ?
#
loop_
_entity_poly.entity_id
_entity_poly.type
_entity_poly.pdbx_seq_one_letter_code
_entity_poly.pdbx_strand_id
1 'polypeptide(L)'
;AVAAVRLIEPVAPPRSLTALATSPFWPLIAPRIPLVRAAMRRRARWPDRDSARQSYAQKPFFAGWAPGVLEDYLEDGLAATEDGVGLACDPAWEAANFAAQANDLWGALARTRASVSVLAARHGTSTLRGGAAARFRRSGATVEEVAGVSHLIPFEAPARAAKFLAAASL
;
A
#
# COMPACT_ATOMS: atom_id res chain seq x y z
N ALA A 1 -16.47 16.05 14.13
CA ALA A 1 -15.75 16.34 12.87
C ALA A 1 -14.39 15.67 12.91
N VAL A 2 -13.85 15.21 11.78
CA VAL A 2 -12.49 14.64 11.72
C VAL A 2 -11.48 15.77 11.92
N ALA A 3 -10.61 15.66 12.94
CA ALA A 3 -9.66 16.71 13.29
C ALA A 3 -8.45 16.78 12.35
N ALA A 4 -7.92 15.62 11.93
CA ALA A 4 -6.79 15.52 11.03
C ALA A 4 -6.83 14.22 10.21
N VAL A 5 -6.19 14.24 9.04
CA VAL A 5 -5.97 13.07 8.18
C VAL A 5 -4.46 12.90 7.99
N ARG A 6 -3.94 11.74 8.37
CA ARG A 6 -2.53 11.38 8.22
C ARG A 6 -2.40 10.23 7.24
N LEU A 7 -1.67 10.45 6.16
CA LEU A 7 -1.51 9.50 5.07
C LEU A 7 -0.08 8.99 5.07
N ILE A 8 0.11 7.68 4.98
CA ILE A 8 1.42 7.06 4.77
C ILE A 8 1.39 6.45 3.37
N GLU A 9 2.27 6.91 2.50
CA GLU A 9 2.37 6.44 1.11
C GLU A 9 1.00 6.38 0.39
N PRO A 10 0.20 7.47 0.39
CA PRO A 10 -1.04 7.50 -0.36
C PRO A 10 -0.79 7.34 -1.85
N VAL A 11 -1.44 6.35 -2.46
CA VAL A 11 -1.34 6.08 -3.89
C VAL A 11 -1.93 7.25 -4.68
N ALA A 12 -1.04 8.06 -5.25
CA ALA A 12 -1.38 9.27 -5.99
C ALA A 12 -0.97 9.11 -7.45
N PRO A 13 -1.76 8.38 -8.27
CA PRO A 13 -1.42 8.13 -9.66
C PRO A 13 -1.44 9.43 -10.48
N PRO A 14 -0.67 9.49 -11.58
CA PRO A 14 -0.74 10.61 -12.51
C PRO A 14 -2.14 10.73 -13.12
N ARG A 15 -2.52 11.97 -13.47
CA ARG A 15 -3.86 12.26 -14.01
C ARG A 15 -4.24 11.42 -15.22
N SER A 16 -3.27 11.08 -16.08
CA SER A 16 -3.47 10.22 -17.25
C SER A 16 -3.92 8.82 -16.86
N LEU A 17 -3.32 8.21 -15.84
CA LEU A 17 -3.71 6.90 -15.35
C LEU A 17 -5.09 6.95 -14.69
N THR A 18 -5.39 7.99 -13.91
CA THR A 18 -6.73 8.19 -13.34
C THR A 18 -7.80 8.31 -14.44
N ALA A 19 -7.55 9.11 -15.48
CA ALA A 19 -8.48 9.26 -16.61
C ALA A 19 -8.69 7.95 -17.37
N LEU A 20 -7.63 7.17 -17.57
CA LEU A 20 -7.73 5.84 -18.16
C LEU A 20 -8.53 4.88 -17.28
N ALA A 21 -8.36 4.94 -15.97
CA ALA A 21 -9.08 4.11 -15.01
C ALA A 21 -10.58 4.42 -14.93
N THR A 22 -10.99 5.66 -15.22
CA THR A 22 -12.41 6.05 -15.30
C THR A 22 -13.09 5.68 -16.63
N SER A 23 -12.34 5.16 -17.60
CA SER A 23 -12.86 4.84 -18.93
C SER A 23 -13.70 3.54 -18.94
N PRO A 24 -14.74 3.41 -19.80
CA PRO A 24 -15.47 2.16 -19.98
C PRO A 24 -14.58 1.00 -20.50
N PHE A 25 -13.40 1.30 -21.04
CA PHE A 25 -12.44 0.28 -21.50
C PHE A 25 -11.53 -0.24 -20.38
N TRP A 26 -11.58 0.34 -19.17
CA TRP A 26 -10.75 -0.09 -18.05
C TRP A 26 -10.85 -1.58 -17.71
N PRO A 27 -12.05 -2.24 -17.74
CA PRO A 27 -12.15 -3.67 -17.50
C PRO A 27 -11.37 -4.53 -18.50
N LEU A 28 -11.10 -4.02 -19.71
CA LEU A 28 -10.25 -4.69 -20.69
C LEU A 28 -8.76 -4.47 -20.36
N ILE A 29 -8.39 -3.36 -19.75
CA ILE A 29 -6.99 -2.99 -19.51
C ILE A 29 -6.50 -3.52 -18.17
N ALA A 30 -7.28 -3.36 -17.10
CA ALA A 30 -6.87 -3.65 -15.72
C ALA A 30 -6.36 -5.09 -15.51
N PRO A 31 -6.99 -6.15 -16.07
CA PRO A 31 -6.50 -7.53 -15.93
C PRO A 31 -5.14 -7.76 -16.61
N ARG A 32 -4.70 -6.84 -17.47
CA ARG A 32 -3.40 -6.91 -18.17
C ARG A 32 -2.26 -6.25 -17.38
N ILE A 33 -2.58 -5.51 -16.31
CA ILE A 33 -1.58 -4.87 -15.45
C ILE A 33 -0.70 -5.95 -14.79
N PRO A 34 0.64 -5.84 -14.85
CA PRO A 34 1.54 -6.85 -14.28
C PRO A 34 1.26 -7.19 -12.81
N LEU A 35 0.90 -6.18 -12.01
CA LEU A 35 0.59 -6.33 -10.59
C LEU A 35 -0.68 -7.16 -10.35
N VAL A 36 -1.74 -6.93 -11.13
CA VAL A 36 -2.99 -7.71 -11.08
C VAL A 36 -2.71 -9.17 -11.44
N ARG A 37 -1.94 -9.40 -12.52
CA ARG A 37 -1.57 -10.75 -12.94
C ARG A 37 -0.67 -11.47 -11.94
N ALA A 38 0.23 -10.75 -11.27
CA ALA A 38 1.11 -11.30 -10.25
C ALA A 38 0.31 -11.72 -9.01
N ALA A 39 -0.63 -10.89 -8.56
CA ALA A 39 -1.54 -11.21 -7.46
C ALA A 39 -2.35 -12.48 -7.76
N MET A 40 -2.95 -12.58 -8.95
CA MET A 40 -3.71 -13.78 -9.37
C MET A 40 -2.89 -15.08 -9.34
N ARG A 41 -1.57 -15.01 -9.54
CA ARG A 41 -0.68 -16.18 -9.53
C ARG A 41 -0.02 -16.42 -8.18
N ARG A 42 -0.38 -15.65 -7.15
CA ARG A 42 0.24 -15.78 -5.83
C ARG A 42 -0.09 -17.18 -5.31
N ARG A 43 0.95 -17.90 -4.88
CA ARG A 43 0.79 -19.16 -4.15
C ARG A 43 -0.10 -18.88 -2.94
N ALA A 44 -1.17 -19.65 -2.80
CA ALA A 44 -2.19 -19.41 -1.79
C ALA A 44 -2.22 -20.45 -0.66
N ARG A 45 -1.46 -21.56 -0.78
CA ARG A 45 -1.52 -22.71 0.15
C ARG A 45 -0.15 -23.28 0.49
N TRP A 46 0.00 -23.75 1.72
CA TRP A 46 1.18 -24.41 2.28
C TRP A 46 0.74 -25.54 3.22
N PRO A 47 1.57 -26.61 3.38
CA PRO A 47 1.23 -27.71 4.28
C PRO A 47 1.16 -27.28 5.75
N ASP A 48 1.93 -26.25 6.14
CA ASP A 48 2.00 -25.74 7.49
C ASP A 48 2.50 -24.27 7.49
N ARG A 49 2.44 -23.61 8.66
CA ARG A 49 2.86 -22.22 8.83
C ARG A 49 4.36 -22.01 8.66
N ASP A 50 5.19 -22.97 9.04
CA ASP A 50 6.65 -22.88 8.91
C ASP A 50 7.08 -22.94 7.44
N SER A 51 6.43 -23.78 6.64
CA SER A 51 6.59 -23.86 5.19
C SER A 51 6.23 -22.53 4.51
N ALA A 52 5.19 -21.86 4.98
CA ALA A 52 4.85 -20.51 4.50
C ALA A 52 5.92 -19.49 4.90
N ARG A 53 6.35 -19.49 6.17
CA ARG A 53 7.40 -18.61 6.70
C ARG A 53 8.70 -18.72 5.92
N GLN A 54 9.19 -19.93 5.68
CA GLN A 54 10.40 -20.18 4.89
C GLN A 54 10.25 -19.66 3.45
N SER A 55 9.09 -19.88 2.82
CA SER A 55 8.82 -19.40 1.47
C SER A 55 8.81 -17.87 1.36
N TYR A 56 8.36 -17.16 2.40
CA TYR A 56 8.35 -15.70 2.41
C TYR A 56 9.73 -15.12 2.76
N ALA A 57 10.41 -15.67 3.76
CA ALA A 57 11.71 -15.19 4.24
C ALA A 57 12.79 -15.19 3.15
N GLN A 58 12.70 -16.08 2.15
CA GLN A 58 13.63 -16.14 1.03
C GLN A 58 13.43 -15.05 -0.04
N LYS A 59 12.31 -14.32 -0.01
CA LYS A 59 12.00 -13.34 -1.06
C LYS A 59 12.61 -11.98 -0.72
N PRO A 60 13.38 -11.35 -1.63
CA PRO A 60 14.01 -10.05 -1.39
C PRO A 60 13.03 -8.94 -0.97
N PHE A 61 11.76 -9.04 -1.35
CA PHE A 61 10.71 -8.10 -0.98
C PHE A 61 10.54 -7.94 0.55
N PHE A 62 10.74 -8.99 1.33
CA PHE A 62 10.60 -8.96 2.80
C PHE A 62 11.92 -8.66 3.51
N ALA A 63 13.06 -8.65 2.79
CA ALA A 63 14.38 -8.51 3.41
C ALA A 63 14.61 -7.15 4.10
N GLY A 64 13.88 -6.11 3.67
CA GLY A 64 13.95 -4.77 4.27
C GLY A 64 12.99 -4.54 5.44
N TRP A 65 12.15 -5.52 5.80
CA TRP A 65 11.16 -5.35 6.86
C TRP A 65 11.81 -5.35 8.23
N ALA A 66 11.22 -4.62 9.18
CA ALA A 66 11.74 -4.57 10.54
C ALA A 66 11.62 -5.95 11.23
N PRO A 67 12.48 -6.25 12.23
CA PRO A 67 12.43 -7.51 12.96
C PRO A 67 11.03 -7.80 13.53
N GLY A 68 10.53 -9.02 13.35
CA GLY A 68 9.21 -9.46 13.83
C GLY A 68 8.04 -9.15 12.90
N VAL A 69 8.19 -8.21 11.95
CA VAL A 69 7.08 -7.78 11.09
C VAL A 69 6.64 -8.87 10.12
N LEU A 70 7.56 -9.73 9.65
CA LEU A 70 7.17 -10.85 8.79
C LEU A 70 6.35 -11.88 9.57
N GLU A 71 6.72 -12.14 10.82
CA GLU A 71 5.99 -13.02 11.71
C GLU A 71 4.57 -12.50 11.94
N ASP A 72 4.42 -11.22 12.32
CA ASP A 72 3.12 -10.57 12.49
C ASP A 72 2.27 -10.62 11.19
N TYR A 73 2.90 -10.34 10.04
CA TYR A 73 2.22 -10.39 8.74
C TYR A 73 1.69 -11.79 8.41
N LEU A 74 2.42 -12.84 8.78
CA LEU A 74 1.99 -14.22 8.54
C LEU A 74 1.02 -14.70 9.62
N GLU A 75 1.07 -14.16 10.84
CA GLU A 75 0.11 -14.42 11.91
C GLU A 75 -1.32 -14.24 11.40
N ASP A 76 -1.64 -13.03 10.95
CA ASP A 76 -2.97 -12.66 10.46
C ASP A 76 -3.16 -12.90 8.95
N GLY A 77 -2.07 -13.01 8.19
CA GLY A 77 -2.11 -13.24 6.75
C GLY A 77 -2.44 -14.68 6.33
N LEU A 78 -2.46 -15.62 7.27
CA LEU A 78 -2.70 -17.04 7.03
C LEU A 78 -3.87 -17.57 7.86
N ALA A 79 -4.75 -18.32 7.22
CA ALA A 79 -5.85 -19.04 7.86
C ALA A 79 -5.65 -20.56 7.77
N ALA A 80 -6.17 -21.28 8.76
CA ALA A 80 -6.22 -22.75 8.72
C ALA A 80 -7.13 -23.24 7.60
N THR A 81 -6.74 -24.35 6.98
CA THR A 81 -7.50 -25.07 5.95
C THR A 81 -7.47 -26.57 6.29
N GLU A 82 -8.30 -27.37 5.63
CA GLU A 82 -8.31 -28.84 5.80
C GLU A 82 -6.92 -29.48 5.62
N ASP A 83 -6.14 -29.02 4.62
CA ASP A 83 -4.85 -29.61 4.26
C ASP A 83 -3.62 -28.76 4.70
N GLY A 84 -3.77 -27.89 5.71
CA GLY A 84 -2.69 -27.02 6.18
C GLY A 84 -3.11 -25.58 6.36
N VAL A 85 -2.40 -24.64 5.72
CA VAL A 85 -2.71 -23.20 5.79
C VAL A 85 -2.80 -22.54 4.43
N GLY A 86 -3.62 -21.50 4.33
CA GLY A 86 -3.76 -20.69 3.14
C GLY A 86 -3.78 -19.20 3.43
N LEU A 87 -3.65 -18.38 2.38
CA LEU A 87 -3.79 -16.93 2.52
C LEU A 87 -5.19 -16.59 3.03
N ALA A 88 -5.26 -15.74 4.05
CA ALA A 88 -6.53 -15.18 4.53
C ALA A 88 -7.16 -14.25 3.48
N CYS A 89 -6.32 -13.59 2.66
CA CYS A 89 -6.76 -12.83 1.49
C CYS A 89 -6.67 -13.70 0.24
N ASP A 90 -7.81 -14.04 -0.36
CA ASP A 90 -7.84 -14.75 -1.64
C ASP A 90 -7.06 -13.94 -2.71
N PRO A 91 -6.16 -14.57 -3.49
CA PRO A 91 -5.48 -13.93 -4.61
C PRO A 91 -6.39 -13.11 -5.54
N ALA A 92 -7.64 -13.54 -5.74
CA ALA A 92 -8.64 -12.83 -6.54
C ALA A 92 -9.05 -11.49 -5.90
N TRP A 93 -9.16 -11.42 -4.57
CA TRP A 93 -9.42 -10.17 -3.85
C TRP A 93 -8.25 -9.21 -3.93
N GLU A 94 -7.02 -9.70 -3.75
CA GLU A 94 -5.82 -8.86 -3.92
C GLU A 94 -5.72 -8.32 -5.36
N ALA A 95 -5.96 -9.17 -6.36
CA ALA A 95 -5.97 -8.77 -7.76
C ALA A 95 -7.07 -7.73 -8.07
N ALA A 96 -8.27 -7.91 -7.49
CA ALA A 96 -9.36 -6.94 -7.59
C ALA A 96 -8.97 -5.59 -6.99
N ASN A 97 -8.30 -5.56 -5.84
CA ASN A 97 -7.81 -4.32 -5.23
C ASN A 97 -6.81 -3.59 -6.13
N PHE A 98 -5.89 -4.32 -6.77
CA PHE A 98 -4.96 -3.70 -7.73
C PHE A 98 -5.66 -3.20 -9.00
N ALA A 99 -6.71 -3.88 -9.45
CA ALA A 99 -7.52 -3.47 -10.60
C ALA A 99 -8.46 -2.30 -10.27
N ALA A 100 -8.88 -2.16 -9.01
CA ALA A 100 -9.75 -1.10 -8.50
C ALA A 100 -9.02 0.24 -8.41
N GLN A 101 -8.85 0.87 -9.56
CA GLN A 101 -8.34 2.24 -9.70
C GLN A 101 -9.51 3.22 -9.91
N ALA A 102 -9.21 4.47 -10.29
CA ALA A 102 -10.16 5.57 -10.45
C ALA A 102 -10.57 6.30 -9.15
N ASN A 103 -9.81 6.16 -8.07
CA ASN A 103 -10.02 6.92 -6.84
C ASN A 103 -9.86 8.44 -7.06
N ASP A 104 -10.83 9.23 -6.60
CA ASP A 104 -10.78 10.71 -6.58
C ASP A 104 -10.07 11.25 -5.33
N LEU A 105 -8.79 10.90 -5.18
CA LEU A 105 -7.96 11.36 -4.06
C LEU A 105 -7.93 12.89 -3.96
N TRP A 106 -7.79 13.56 -5.11
CA TRP A 106 -7.60 15.02 -5.15
C TRP A 106 -8.89 15.79 -4.87
N GLY A 107 -10.05 15.31 -5.34
CA GLY A 107 -11.32 15.90 -4.98
C GLY A 107 -11.69 15.62 -3.53
N ALA A 108 -11.36 14.45 -2.98
CA ALA A 108 -11.49 14.18 -1.54
C ALA A 108 -10.64 15.16 -0.71
N LEU A 109 -9.39 15.40 -1.12
CA LEU A 109 -8.51 16.39 -0.51
C LEU A 109 -9.08 17.81 -0.61
N ALA A 110 -9.71 18.19 -1.72
CA ALA A 110 -10.31 19.51 -1.87
C ALA A 110 -11.56 19.73 -1.00
N ARG A 111 -12.28 18.65 -0.64
CA ARG A 111 -13.49 18.71 0.18
C ARG A 111 -13.23 18.59 1.69
N THR A 112 -12.04 18.13 2.09
CA THR A 112 -11.73 17.96 3.50
C THR A 112 -11.53 19.31 4.20
N ARG A 113 -12.02 19.41 5.43
CA ARG A 113 -11.72 20.53 6.34
C ARG A 113 -10.64 20.18 7.36
N ALA A 114 -10.23 18.92 7.41
CA ALA A 114 -9.21 18.44 8.33
C ALA A 114 -7.83 18.85 7.83
N SER A 115 -6.89 19.08 8.75
CA SER A 115 -5.49 19.22 8.38
C SER A 115 -4.97 17.89 7.80
N VAL A 116 -4.13 17.98 6.76
CA VAL A 116 -3.60 16.81 6.07
C VAL A 116 -2.10 16.77 6.17
N SER A 117 -1.57 15.61 6.57
CA SER A 117 -0.14 15.33 6.60
C SER A 117 0.14 14.05 5.83
N VAL A 118 1.27 14.03 5.11
CA VAL A 118 1.71 12.89 4.32
C VAL A 118 3.12 12.48 4.71
N LEU A 119 3.29 11.20 4.98
CA LEU A 119 4.58 10.54 5.10
C LEU A 119 4.86 9.76 3.82
N ALA A 120 5.98 10.05 3.16
CA ALA A 120 6.38 9.42 1.92
C ALA A 120 7.84 8.98 1.96
N ALA A 121 8.17 7.98 1.18
CA ALA A 121 9.52 7.48 1.01
C ALA A 121 10.23 8.28 -0.08
N ARG A 122 11.48 8.66 0.20
CA ARG A 122 12.40 9.21 -0.79
C ARG A 122 13.10 8.06 -1.53
N HIS A 123 12.31 7.28 -2.26
CA HIS A 123 12.74 6.07 -2.96
C HIS A 123 11.97 5.87 -4.26
N GLY A 124 12.57 5.20 -5.26
CA GLY A 124 11.96 4.99 -6.57
C GLY A 124 10.67 4.15 -6.56
N THR A 125 10.41 3.44 -5.46
CA THR A 125 9.17 2.66 -5.26
C THR A 125 8.04 3.48 -4.65
N SER A 126 8.26 4.74 -4.26
CA SER A 126 7.21 5.58 -3.68
C SER A 126 5.98 5.66 -4.59
N THR A 127 4.83 5.71 -3.94
CA THR A 127 3.51 5.81 -4.56
C THR A 127 3.13 7.26 -4.90
N LEU A 128 3.90 8.24 -4.40
CA LEU A 128 3.76 9.65 -4.75
C LEU A 128 4.46 9.98 -6.08
N ARG A 129 3.91 9.47 -7.17
CA ARG A 129 4.47 9.65 -8.52
C ARG A 129 4.10 10.99 -9.15
N GLY A 130 4.84 11.40 -10.20
CA GLY A 130 4.44 12.51 -11.08
C GLY A 130 4.26 13.86 -10.39
N GLY A 131 5.06 14.16 -9.36
CA GLY A 131 4.96 15.42 -8.60
C GLY A 131 3.83 15.47 -7.57
N ALA A 132 3.27 14.32 -7.18
CA ALA A 132 2.22 14.23 -6.16
C ALA A 132 2.60 14.92 -4.84
N ALA A 133 3.84 14.76 -4.36
CA ALA A 133 4.34 15.44 -3.16
C ALA A 133 4.22 16.97 -3.28
N ALA A 134 4.66 17.54 -4.41
CA ALA A 134 4.50 18.98 -4.68
C ALA A 134 3.03 19.39 -4.78
N ARG A 135 2.16 18.53 -5.31
CA ARG A 135 0.71 18.80 -5.35
C ARG A 135 0.08 18.81 -3.97
N PHE A 136 0.41 17.86 -3.09
CA PHE A 136 -0.03 17.86 -1.70
C PHE A 136 0.39 19.15 -0.98
N ARG A 137 1.66 19.56 -1.12
CA ARG A 137 2.17 20.82 -0.55
C ARG A 137 1.38 22.04 -1.02
N ARG A 138 1.09 22.13 -2.33
CA ARG A 138 0.25 23.22 -2.89
C ARG A 138 -1.19 23.21 -2.41
N SER A 139 -1.70 22.05 -1.98
CA SER A 139 -3.02 21.91 -1.37
C SER A 139 -3.02 22.21 0.14
N GLY A 140 -1.91 22.70 0.71
CA GLY A 140 -1.79 23.03 2.12
C GLY A 140 -1.46 21.85 3.03
N ALA A 141 -1.19 20.66 2.47
CA ALA A 141 -0.78 19.51 3.25
C ALA A 141 0.71 19.59 3.61
N THR A 142 1.07 19.12 4.79
CA THR A 142 2.48 18.88 5.13
C THR A 142 2.94 17.57 4.51
N VAL A 143 4.15 17.55 3.94
CA VAL A 143 4.71 16.34 3.30
C VAL A 143 6.12 16.12 3.81
N GLU A 144 6.29 15.03 4.55
CA GLU A 144 7.55 14.52 5.05
C GLU A 144 8.07 13.41 4.14
N GLU A 145 9.30 13.54 3.64
CA GLU A 145 9.94 12.54 2.79
C GLU A 145 11.11 11.88 3.54
N VAL A 146 11.06 10.56 3.72
CA VAL A 146 12.00 9.78 4.52
C VAL A 146 12.89 8.93 3.62
N ALA A 147 14.21 9.03 3.80
CA ALA A 147 15.18 8.21 3.07
C ALA A 147 15.44 6.86 3.77
N GLY A 148 15.99 5.91 3.02
CA GLY A 148 16.36 4.59 3.56
C GLY A 148 15.19 3.61 3.71
N VAL A 149 14.00 3.99 3.25
CA VAL A 149 12.80 3.15 3.21
C VAL A 149 12.19 3.18 1.82
N SER A 150 11.51 2.10 1.44
CA SER A 150 10.64 1.97 0.28
C SER A 150 9.23 2.48 0.60
N HIS A 151 8.28 2.32 -0.31
CA HIS A 151 6.87 2.65 -0.04
C HIS A 151 6.23 1.85 1.10
N LEU A 152 6.89 0.80 1.59
CA LEU A 152 6.42 -0.03 2.70
C LEU A 152 6.87 0.51 4.06
N ILE A 153 6.82 1.83 4.26
CA ILE A 153 7.23 2.49 5.51
C ILE A 153 6.63 1.83 6.77
N PRO A 154 5.34 1.44 6.80
CA PRO A 154 4.77 0.76 7.97
C PRO A 154 5.47 -0.57 8.32
N PHE A 155 6.01 -1.27 7.32
CA PHE A 155 6.68 -2.56 7.49
C PHE A 155 8.18 -2.42 7.76
N GLU A 156 8.84 -1.44 7.14
CA GLU A 156 10.29 -1.24 7.24
C GLU A 156 10.68 -0.36 8.43
N ALA A 157 9.81 0.58 8.82
CA ALA A 157 10.04 1.51 9.92
C ALA A 157 8.76 1.73 10.75
N PRO A 158 8.20 0.69 11.40
CA PRO A 158 6.93 0.76 12.13
C PRO A 158 6.93 1.84 13.22
N ALA A 159 8.04 2.03 13.94
CA ALA A 159 8.17 3.10 14.93
C ALA A 159 8.07 4.51 14.31
N ARG A 160 8.58 4.70 13.08
CA ARG A 160 8.46 5.97 12.35
C ARG A 160 7.02 6.19 11.91
N ALA A 161 6.37 5.17 11.36
CA ALA A 161 4.96 5.21 10.99
C ALA A 161 4.07 5.54 12.20
N ALA A 162 4.25 4.84 13.32
CA ALA A 162 3.52 5.08 14.56
C ALA A 162 3.73 6.50 15.10
N LYS A 163 4.99 6.98 15.15
CA LYS A 163 5.30 8.36 15.57
C LYS A 163 4.62 9.40 14.68
N PHE A 164 4.61 9.17 13.36
CA PHE A 164 3.92 10.05 12.43
C PHE A 164 2.41 10.10 12.68
N LEU A 165 1.77 8.94 12.90
CA LEU A 165 0.34 8.85 13.18
C LEU A 165 -0.04 9.51 14.53
N ALA A 166 0.81 9.37 15.54
CA ALA A 166 0.60 9.88 16.89
C ALA A 166 0.96 11.37 17.07
N ALA A 167 1.58 12.01 16.07
CA ALA A 167 1.91 13.43 16.13
C ALA A 167 0.64 14.26 16.40
N ALA A 168 0.75 15.33 17.21
CA ALA A 168 -0.36 16.23 17.45
C ALA A 168 -0.82 16.90 16.15
N SER A 169 -2.12 17.20 16.05
CA SER A 169 -2.64 18.03 14.95
C SER A 169 -2.30 19.48 15.26
N LEU A 170 -1.55 20.12 14.37
CA LEU A 170 -1.30 21.57 14.41
C LEU A 170 -2.56 22.34 13.99
#